data_AF-A0A5B6WZM7-F1
#
_entry.id   AF-A0A5B6WZM7-F1
#
_cell.length_a   1.000
_cell.length_b   1.000
_cell.length_c   1.000
_cell.angle_alpha   90.00
_cell.angle_beta   90.00
_cell.angle_gamma   90.00
#
_symmetry.space_group_name_H-M   'P 1'
#
loop_
_entity.id
_entity.type
_entity.pdbx_description
1 polymer ?
#
loop_
_entity_poly.entity_id
_entity_poly.type
_entity_poly.pdbx_seq_one_letter_code
_entity_poly.pdbx_strand_id
1 'polypeptide(L)'
;MFYVNPRWKDIIPKSTIRTSIWFYSIYLIGGYVLFCFFFWASSHSFLAPTVEIGGIWPPKGIGVLDPWEIPFLNTPILLSSGAVVTWAHHAILAGNENEQFML
;
A
#
# COMPACT_ATOMS: atom_id res chain seq x y z
N MET A 1 -10.91 7.28 -18.26
CA MET A 1 -11.55 8.61 -18.11
C MET A 1 -11.63 8.97 -16.62
N PHE A 2 -10.54 9.46 -16.03
CA PHE A 2 -10.55 10.01 -14.67
C PHE A 2 -10.80 11.51 -14.75
N TYR A 3 -11.97 11.95 -14.31
CA TYR A 3 -12.34 13.37 -14.30
C TYR A 3 -11.59 14.08 -13.16
N VAL A 4 -10.43 14.65 -13.45
CA VAL A 4 -9.76 15.57 -12.53
C VAL A 4 -10.54 16.88 -12.55
N ASN A 5 -11.16 17.20 -11.40
CA ASN A 5 -11.95 18.42 -11.27
C ASN A 5 -11.06 19.65 -11.61
N PRO A 6 -11.40 20.45 -12.65
CA PRO A 6 -10.56 21.53 -13.16
C PRO A 6 -10.21 22.58 -12.11
N ARG A 7 -11.09 22.75 -11.11
CA ARG A 7 -10.97 23.73 -10.03
C ARG A 7 -9.66 23.61 -9.24
N TRP A 8 -9.08 22.42 -9.16
CA TRP A 8 -7.84 22.18 -8.40
C TRP A 8 -6.57 22.61 -9.13
N LYS A 9 -6.63 22.82 -10.45
CA LYS A 9 -5.46 23.23 -11.24
C LYS A 9 -5.00 24.65 -10.92
N ASP A 10 -5.93 25.50 -10.52
CA ASP A 10 -5.71 26.94 -10.36
C ASP A 10 -5.33 27.30 -8.90
N ILE A 11 -5.56 26.36 -7.97
CA ILE A 11 -5.46 26.56 -6.52
C ILE A 11 -4.04 26.33 -5.99
N ILE A 12 -3.20 25.56 -6.70
CA ILE A 12 -1.94 25.05 -6.14
C ILE A 12 -0.75 25.80 -6.75
N PRO A 13 -0.19 26.82 -6.07
CA PRO A 13 1.04 27.45 -6.52
C PRO A 13 2.24 26.50 -6.35
N LYS A 14 3.26 26.63 -7.20
CA LYS A 14 4.43 25.74 -7.23
C LYS A 14 5.20 25.69 -5.89
N SER A 15 5.17 26.76 -5.09
CA SER A 15 5.75 26.78 -3.74
C SER A 15 5.02 25.83 -2.78
N THR A 16 3.70 25.70 -2.91
CA THR A 16 2.86 24.80 -2.11
C THR A 16 3.14 23.33 -2.43
N ILE A 17 3.49 22.99 -3.69
CA ILE A 17 3.81 21.61 -4.09
C ILE A 17 4.98 21.06 -3.27
N ARG A 18 6.05 21.83 -3.11
CA ARG A 18 7.23 21.39 -2.34
C ARG A 18 6.87 21.12 -0.88
N THR A 19 6.10 21.99 -0.24
CA THR A 19 5.66 21.77 1.14
C THR A 19 4.71 20.58 1.25
N SER A 20 3.82 20.38 0.28
CA SER A 20 2.91 19.22 0.23
C SER A 20 3.66 17.90 0.13
N ILE A 21 4.74 17.82 -0.65
CA ILE A 21 5.59 16.61 -0.72
C ILE A 21 6.18 16.27 0.66
N TRP A 22 6.67 17.27 1.40
CA TRP A 22 7.21 17.06 2.75
C TRP A 22 6.16 16.51 3.71
N PHE A 23 4.96 17.12 3.74
CA PHE A 23 3.86 16.62 4.58
C PHE A 23 3.45 15.19 4.20
N TYR A 24 3.39 14.89 2.91
CA TYR A 24 3.08 13.54 2.44
C TYR A 24 4.15 12.52 2.84
N SER A 25 5.44 12.87 2.75
CA SER A 25 6.53 12.00 3.20
C SER A 25 6.45 11.71 4.70
N ILE A 26 6.17 12.71 5.54
CA ILE A 26 5.99 12.53 6.99
C ILE A 26 4.79 11.64 7.27
N TYR A 27 3.69 11.81 6.53
CA TYR A 27 2.50 10.97 6.64
C TYR A 27 2.81 9.50 6.31
N LEU A 28 3.55 9.23 5.22
CA LEU A 28 3.96 7.87 4.86
C LEU A 28 4.87 7.23 5.92
N ILE A 29 5.83 7.98 6.44
CA ILE A 29 6.72 7.51 7.52
C ILE A 29 5.91 7.19 8.79
N GLY A 30 4.97 8.06 9.15
CA GLY A 30 4.05 7.82 10.27
C GLY A 30 3.22 6.55 10.09
N GLY A 31 2.69 6.32 8.87
CA GLY A 31 1.98 5.09 8.52
C GLY A 31 2.85 3.84 8.60
N TYR A 32 4.10 3.91 8.14
CA TYR A 32 5.06 2.81 8.24
C TYR A 32 5.40 2.47 9.69
N VAL A 33 5.66 3.47 10.54
CA VAL A 33 5.96 3.25 11.96
C VAL A 33 4.77 2.62 12.68
N LEU A 34 3.55 3.07 12.39
CA LEU A 34 2.32 2.46 12.91
C LEU A 34 2.21 0.98 12.49
N PHE A 35 2.50 0.66 11.23
CA PHE A 35 2.53 -0.72 10.75
C PHE A 35 3.57 -1.58 11.48
N CYS A 36 4.76 -1.04 11.76
CA CYS A 36 5.78 -1.73 12.56
C CYS A 36 5.30 -2.03 13.99
N PHE A 37 4.54 -1.12 14.63
CA PHE A 37 3.96 -1.39 15.95
C PHE A 37 2.94 -2.53 15.92
N PHE A 38 2.07 -2.58 14.91
CA PHE A 38 1.15 -3.72 14.74
C PHE A 38 1.91 -5.03 14.47
N PHE A 39 2.96 -4.99 13.65
CA PHE A 39 3.79 -6.16 13.38
C PHE A 39 4.52 -6.65 14.64
N TRP A 40 5.03 -5.73 15.47
CA TRP A 40 5.64 -6.03 16.75
C TRP A 40 4.65 -6.69 17.73
N ALA A 41 3.46 -6.09 17.90
CA ALA A 41 2.42 -6.61 18.79
C ALA A 41 1.94 -8.00 18.36
N SER A 42 1.78 -8.21 17.05
CA SER A 42 1.50 -9.52 16.45
C SER A 42 2.63 -10.51 16.75
N SER A 43 3.88 -10.18 16.39
CA SER A 43 5.03 -11.07 16.63
C SER A 43 5.17 -11.47 18.11
N HIS A 44 4.98 -10.53 19.03
CA HIS A 44 5.00 -10.80 20.46
C HIS A 44 3.95 -11.85 20.88
N SER A 45 2.73 -11.74 20.35
CA SER A 45 1.61 -12.63 20.72
C SER A 45 1.73 -14.04 20.13
N PHE A 46 2.40 -14.19 18.98
CA PHE A 46 2.48 -15.47 18.25
C PHE A 46 3.76 -16.23 18.63
N LEU A 47 4.84 -15.54 19.02
CA LEU A 47 6.10 -16.15 19.50
C LEU A 47 6.00 -16.69 20.93
N ALA A 48 5.19 -16.06 21.77
CA ALA A 48 4.95 -16.46 23.16
C ALA A 48 3.45 -16.46 23.48
N PRO A 49 2.68 -17.42 22.91
CA PRO A 49 1.23 -17.49 23.14
C PRO A 49 0.94 -17.73 24.62
N THR A 50 -0.03 -16.99 25.16
CA THR A 50 -0.41 -17.10 26.57
C THR A 50 -1.04 -18.46 26.86
N VAL A 51 -0.88 -18.92 28.11
CA VAL A 51 -1.42 -20.21 28.57
C VAL A 51 -2.94 -20.26 28.45
N GLU A 52 -3.61 -19.13 28.63
CA GLU A 52 -5.07 -18.99 28.50
C GLU A 52 -5.59 -19.35 27.10
N ILE A 53 -4.76 -19.19 26.08
CA ILE A 53 -5.08 -19.48 24.67
C ILE A 53 -4.67 -20.92 24.29
N GLY A 54 -4.13 -21.69 25.25
CA GLY A 54 -3.68 -23.07 25.07
C GLY A 54 -2.22 -23.21 24.67
N GLY A 55 -1.43 -22.13 24.75
CA GLY A 55 0.01 -22.15 24.48
C GLY A 55 0.40 -22.49 23.04
N ILE A 56 -0.54 -22.38 22.10
CA ILE A 56 -0.32 -22.65 20.69
C ILE A 56 -0.84 -21.49 19.83
N TRP A 57 -0.17 -21.26 18.71
CA TRP A 57 -0.64 -20.36 17.67
C TRP A 57 -0.75 -21.12 16.34
N PRO A 58 -1.87 -21.01 15.60
CA PRO A 58 -3.08 -20.27 15.91
C PRO A 58 -3.89 -20.89 17.08
N PRO A 59 -4.67 -20.10 17.81
CA PRO A 59 -5.55 -20.59 18.87
C PRO A 59 -6.53 -21.65 18.37
N LYS A 60 -6.87 -22.60 19.23
CA LYS A 60 -7.88 -23.63 18.90
C LYS A 60 -9.23 -22.98 18.59
N GLY A 61 -9.89 -23.47 17.54
CA GLY A 61 -11.21 -22.98 17.12
C GLY A 61 -11.19 -21.79 16.17
N ILE A 62 -10.02 -21.25 15.82
CA ILE A 62 -9.89 -20.22 14.78
C ILE A 62 -9.57 -20.90 13.45
N GLY A 63 -10.48 -20.73 12.47
CA GLY A 63 -10.22 -21.09 11.07
C GLY A 63 -9.26 -20.08 10.45
N VAL A 64 -8.08 -20.53 10.00
CA VAL A 64 -7.11 -19.70 9.31
C VAL A 64 -7.35 -19.82 7.80
N LEU A 65 -7.26 -18.69 7.09
CA LEU A 65 -7.32 -18.67 5.63
C LEU A 65 -6.14 -19.44 5.03
N ASP A 66 -6.38 -20.23 3.99
CA ASP A 66 -5.31 -20.88 3.25
C ASP A 66 -4.44 -19.80 2.58
N PRO A 67 -3.11 -19.75 2.86
CA PRO A 67 -2.21 -18.82 2.20
C PRO A 67 -2.22 -18.91 0.67
N TRP A 68 -2.55 -20.08 0.10
CA TRP A 68 -2.48 -20.36 -1.34
C TRP A 68 -3.71 -19.94 -2.14
N GLU A 69 -4.78 -19.51 -1.47
CA GLU A 69 -6.01 -19.08 -2.13
C GLU A 69 -6.01 -17.57 -2.35
N ILE A 70 -6.88 -16.85 -1.62
CA ILE A 70 -7.11 -15.41 -1.77
C ILE A 70 -5.85 -14.60 -1.46
N PRO A 71 -5.08 -14.87 -0.38
CA PRO A 71 -3.87 -14.10 -0.08
C PRO A 71 -2.82 -14.22 -1.19
N PHE A 72 -2.62 -15.42 -1.73
CA PHE A 72 -1.70 -15.66 -2.84
C PHE A 72 -2.10 -14.85 -4.07
N LEU A 73 -3.36 -14.90 -4.49
CA LEU A 73 -3.84 -14.17 -5.67
C LEU A 73 -3.71 -12.64 -5.56
N ASN A 74 -3.82 -12.08 -4.35
CA ASN A 74 -3.64 -10.65 -4.14
C ASN A 74 -2.20 -10.18 -4.35
N THR A 75 -1.20 -11.05 -4.16
CA THR A 75 0.21 -10.68 -4.32
C THR A 75 0.63 -10.35 -5.77
N PRO A 76 0.36 -11.17 -6.81
CA PRO A 76 0.68 -10.81 -8.18
C PRO A 76 -0.17 -9.64 -8.68
N ILE A 77 -1.40 -9.46 -8.17
CA ILE A 77 -2.22 -8.28 -8.51
C ILE A 77 -1.53 -7.00 -8.01
N LEU A 78 -1.07 -6.99 -6.76
CA LEU A 78 -0.35 -5.83 -6.21
C LEU A 78 0.98 -5.60 -6.95
N LEU A 79 1.75 -6.66 -7.21
CA LEU A 79 3.03 -6.56 -7.93
C LEU A 79 2.87 -6.08 -9.37
N SER A 80 1.90 -6.62 -10.10
CA SER A 80 1.61 -6.20 -11.47
C SER A 80 1.09 -4.76 -11.52
N SER A 81 0.27 -4.34 -10.55
CA SER A 81 -0.16 -2.94 -10.45
C SER A 81 1.03 -1.98 -10.29
N GLY A 82 2.04 -2.36 -9.49
CA GLY A 82 3.28 -1.59 -9.35
C GLY A 82 4.05 -1.50 -10.67
N ALA A 83 4.21 -2.63 -11.38
CA ALA A 83 4.88 -2.68 -12.67
C ALA A 83 4.18 -1.80 -13.72
N VAL A 84 2.84 -1.84 -13.76
CA VAL A 84 2.02 -1.00 -14.66
C VAL A 84 2.20 0.48 -14.36
N VAL A 85 2.23 0.88 -13.09
CA VAL A 85 2.48 2.29 -12.70
C VAL A 85 3.90 2.73 -13.10
N THR A 86 4.91 1.87 -12.91
CA THR A 86 6.29 2.18 -13.36
C THR A 86 6.36 2.35 -14.87
N TRP A 87 5.69 1.48 -15.63
CA TRP A 87 5.64 1.62 -17.09
C TRP A 87 4.90 2.89 -17.51
N ALA A 88 3.72 3.16 -16.93
CA ALA A 88 2.98 4.39 -17.20
C ALA A 88 3.82 5.64 -16.90
N HIS A 89 4.61 5.63 -15.82
CA HIS A 89 5.54 6.71 -15.50
C HIS A 89 6.59 6.90 -16.60
N HIS A 90 7.20 5.81 -17.11
CA HIS A 90 8.14 5.88 -18.21
C HIS A 90 7.50 6.32 -19.54
N ALA A 91 6.27 5.88 -19.84
CA ALA A 91 5.53 6.28 -21.04
C ALA A 91 5.21 7.78 -21.04
N ILE A 92 4.81 8.34 -19.88
CA ILE A 92 4.61 9.78 -19.69
C ILE A 92 5.90 10.56 -19.95
N LEU A 93 7.03 10.10 -19.41
CA LEU A 93 8.33 10.75 -19.59
C LEU A 93 8.83 10.69 -21.05
N ALA A 94 8.51 9.61 -21.77
CA ALA A 94 8.85 9.44 -23.17
C ALA A 94 7.92 10.19 -24.14
N GLY A 95 6.84 10.81 -23.65
CA GLY A 95 5.83 11.49 -24.47
C GLY A 95 4.97 10.55 -25.31
N ASN A 96 4.93 9.25 -24.99
CA ASN A 96 4.17 8.26 -25.76
C ASN A 96 2.71 8.20 -25.28
N GLU A 97 1.93 9.19 -25.70
CA GLU A 97 0.53 9.41 -25.31
C GLU A 97 -0.43 8.25 -25.66
N ASN A 98 -0.07 7.40 -26.63
CA ASN A 98 -0.88 6.24 -27.04
C ASN A 98 -0.79 5.06 -26.05
N GLU A 99 0.37 4.84 -25.40
CA GLU A 99 0.50 3.79 -24.37
C GLU A 99 -0.15 4.20 -23.04
N GLN A 100 -0.20 5.50 -22.76
CA GLN A 100 -0.82 6.06 -21.55
C GLN A 100 -2.35 5.87 -21.52
N PHE A 101 -2.99 5.64 -22.66
CA PHE A 101 -4.45 5.51 -22.79
C PHE A 101 -4.95 4.06 -22.86
N MET A 102 -4.05 3.09 -23.09
CA MET A 102 -4.42 1.67 -23.26
C MET A 102 -4.47 0.85 -21.95
N LEU A 103 -4.21 1.49 -20.80
CA LEU A 103 -4.40 0.95 -19.45
C LEU A 103 -5.63 1.57 -18.78
#